data_AF-A0A3D3J1A1-F1
#
_entry.id   AF-A0A3D3J1A1-F1
#
_cell.length_a   1.000
_cell.length_b   1.000
_cell.length_c   1.000
_cell.angle_alpha   90.00
_cell.angle_beta   90.00
_cell.angle_gamma   90.00
#
_symmetry.space_group_name_H-M   'P 1'
#
loop_
_entity.id
_entity.type
_entity.pdbx_description
1 polymer ?
#
loop_
_entity_poly.entity_id
_entity_poly.type
_entity_poly.pdbx_seq_one_letter_code
_entity_poly.pdbx_strand_id
1 'polypeptide(L)'
;MAELMIDTKRDSGEVFNTYADVDEGFIVTRIPVFEACLDRDPVARSQARRICLRLDSFKEAVLDFAKVEIMGQGFADEVFRVYAGQHPDLTIRPVNMNAEVQRMYLYSINNRVEIPRYS
;
A
#
# COMPACT_ATOMS: atom_id res chain seq x y z
N MET A 1 -31.54 -16.06 -33.01
CA MET A 1 -30.07 -16.20 -32.98
C MET A 1 -29.59 -15.50 -31.71
N ALA A 2 -28.88 -16.23 -30.87
CA ALA A 2 -28.67 -15.98 -29.45
C ALA A 2 -27.68 -14.84 -29.12
N GLU A 3 -27.87 -14.31 -27.91
CA GLU A 3 -26.92 -13.87 -26.88
C GLU A 3 -25.60 -13.19 -27.26
N LEU A 4 -25.37 -12.00 -26.67
CA LEU A 4 -24.14 -11.76 -25.93
C LEU A 4 -24.43 -10.95 -24.66
N MET A 5 -23.98 -11.54 -23.56
CA MET A 5 -24.28 -11.26 -22.16
C MET A 5 -23.80 -9.86 -21.72
N ILE A 6 -24.63 -9.24 -20.87
CA ILE A 6 -24.26 -8.13 -20.00
C ILE A 6 -23.50 -8.71 -18.80
N ASP A 7 -22.22 -8.39 -18.65
CA ASP A 7 -21.63 -8.16 -17.32
C ASP A 7 -20.41 -7.25 -17.42
N THR A 8 -20.66 -5.94 -17.59
CA THR A 8 -19.69 -4.94 -17.13
C THR A 8 -20.12 -4.55 -15.73
N LYS A 9 -19.52 -5.20 -14.72
CA LYS A 9 -19.42 -4.60 -13.38
C LYS A 9 -18.60 -3.32 -13.52
N ARG A 10 -19.31 -2.25 -13.84
CA ARG A 10 -18.89 -0.88 -13.59
C ARG A 10 -18.84 -0.76 -12.07
N ASP A 11 -17.67 -0.97 -11.49
CA ASP A 11 -17.41 -0.46 -10.15
C ASP A 11 -17.09 1.02 -10.30
N SER A 12 -18.17 1.79 -10.37
CA SER A 12 -18.15 3.24 -10.20
C SER A 12 -18.04 3.53 -8.71
N GLY A 13 -16.81 3.76 -8.26
CA GLY A 13 -16.47 4.29 -6.94
C GLY A 13 -14.95 4.41 -6.89
N GLU A 14 -14.31 5.55 -6.72
CA GLU A 14 -14.76 6.79 -6.14
C GLU A 14 -13.92 7.95 -6.72
N VAL A 15 -14.57 9.09 -6.92
CA VAL A 15 -13.92 10.37 -7.16
C VAL A 15 -13.40 10.87 -5.80
N PHE A 16 -12.10 10.74 -5.51
CA PHE A 16 -11.51 11.38 -4.32
C PHE A 16 -10.23 12.14 -4.65
N ASN A 17 -10.43 13.25 -5.33
CA ASN A 17 -9.64 14.44 -5.08
C ASN A 17 -10.34 15.16 -3.92
N THR A 18 -9.84 15.15 -2.67
CA THR A 18 -10.35 16.01 -1.58
C THR A 18 -9.55 15.81 -0.27
N TYR A 19 -8.82 16.87 0.11
CA TYR A 19 -8.57 17.41 1.46
C TYR A 19 -8.19 16.38 2.56
N ALA A 20 -6.99 16.38 3.15
CA ALA A 20 -6.46 17.45 4.02
C ALA A 20 -7.57 18.22 4.75
N ASP A 21 -8.59 17.52 5.24
CA ASP A 21 -9.64 18.15 6.04
C ASP A 21 -9.28 18.08 7.52
N VAL A 22 -9.44 19.25 8.12
CA VAL A 22 -8.85 19.69 9.36
C VAL A 22 -9.87 19.41 10.44
N ASP A 23 -9.78 18.26 11.10
CA ASP A 23 -10.49 18.03 12.36
C ASP A 23 -9.55 17.31 13.34
N GLU A 24 -9.13 18.07 14.35
CA GLU A 24 -8.58 17.64 15.63
C GLU A 24 -7.65 16.41 15.64
N GLY A 25 -6.39 16.60 15.22
CA GLY A 25 -5.27 15.77 15.69
C GLY A 25 -5.15 14.34 15.14
N PHE A 26 -5.98 13.97 14.15
CA PHE A 26 -5.84 12.74 13.36
C PHE A 26 -5.24 13.06 12.00
N ILE A 27 -3.92 13.09 11.94
CA ILE A 27 -3.19 13.37 10.70
C ILE A 27 -3.19 12.07 9.87
N VAL A 28 -4.19 11.93 8.99
CA VAL A 28 -4.33 10.80 8.06
C VAL A 28 -3.85 11.21 6.66
N THR A 29 -3.14 10.32 5.97
CA THR A 29 -2.73 10.52 4.57
C THR A 29 -3.10 9.34 3.69
N ARG A 30 -3.35 9.58 2.40
CA ARG A 30 -3.58 8.55 1.38
C ARG A 30 -2.54 8.68 0.29
N ILE A 31 -1.85 7.57 -0.01
CA ILE A 31 -0.78 7.52 -1.00
C ILE A 31 -1.15 6.52 -2.11
N PRO A 32 -1.36 6.98 -3.36
CA PRO A 32 -1.46 6.10 -4.51
C PRO A 32 -0.09 5.49 -4.81
N VAL A 33 0.08 4.20 -4.52
CA VAL A 33 1.37 3.52 -4.60
C VAL A 33 1.89 3.48 -6.04
N PHE A 34 1.01 3.21 -6.99
CA PHE A 34 1.36 3.15 -8.42
C PHE A 34 1.96 4.46 -8.94
N GLU A 35 1.47 5.60 -8.49
CA GLU A 35 1.94 6.93 -8.91
C GLU A 35 3.17 7.39 -8.10
N ALA A 36 3.31 6.89 -6.87
CA ALA A 36 4.45 7.17 -6.02
C ALA A 36 5.73 6.39 -6.45
N CYS A 37 5.57 5.31 -7.20
CA CYS A 37 6.66 4.48 -7.72
C CYS A 37 7.02 4.87 -9.17
N LEU A 38 8.31 5.12 -9.44
CA LEU A 38 8.80 5.51 -10.78
C LEU A 38 8.56 4.42 -11.83
N ASP A 39 8.70 3.14 -11.44
CA ASP A 39 8.60 1.98 -12.34
C ASP A 39 7.22 1.29 -12.27
N ARG A 40 6.20 2.01 -11.79
CA ARG A 40 4.82 1.56 -11.55
C ARG A 40 4.67 0.50 -10.45
N ASP A 41 5.28 -0.66 -10.60
CA ASP A 41 5.14 -1.74 -9.61
C ASP A 41 6.10 -1.54 -8.41
N PRO A 42 5.58 -1.60 -7.17
CA PRO A 42 6.35 -1.46 -5.94
C PRO A 42 7.15 -2.74 -5.65
N VAL A 43 8.38 -2.81 -6.13
CA VAL A 43 9.25 -3.99 -5.98
C VAL A 43 10.40 -3.76 -5.00
N ALA A 44 11.04 -2.60 -5.08
CA ALA A 44 12.30 -2.33 -4.40
C ALA A 44 12.13 -1.68 -3.01
N ARG A 45 13.03 -2.01 -2.08
CA ARG A 45 13.10 -1.36 -0.75
C ARG A 45 13.28 0.15 -0.85
N SER A 46 14.04 0.62 -1.84
CA SER A 46 14.26 2.04 -2.06
C SER A 46 12.98 2.80 -2.43
N GLN A 47 12.04 2.16 -3.14
CA GLN A 47 10.73 2.74 -3.44
C GLN A 47 9.89 2.85 -2.16
N ALA A 48 9.86 1.80 -1.35
CA ALA A 48 9.20 1.80 -0.04
C ALA A 48 9.71 2.92 0.86
N ARG A 49 11.04 3.04 1.04
CA ARG A 49 11.65 4.10 1.86
C ARG A 49 11.23 5.50 1.42
N ARG A 50 11.15 5.76 0.12
CA ARG A 50 10.71 7.07 -0.41
C ARG A 50 9.26 7.39 -0.07
N ILE A 51 8.39 6.39 -0.02
CA ILE A 51 7.00 6.56 0.42
C ILE A 51 6.99 6.81 1.93
N CYS A 52 7.69 5.99 2.69
CA CYS A 52 7.73 6.05 4.15
C CYS A 52 8.29 7.37 4.70
N LEU A 53 9.31 7.98 4.05
CA LEU A 53 9.85 9.28 4.46
C LEU A 53 8.80 10.41 4.48
N ARG A 54 7.67 10.23 3.78
CA ARG A 54 6.56 11.18 3.77
C ARG A 54 5.54 10.92 4.89
N LEU A 55 5.68 9.84 5.63
CA LEU A 55 4.71 9.37 6.62
C LEU A 55 5.03 9.80 8.06
N ASP A 56 6.22 10.34 8.33
CA ASP A 56 6.71 10.62 9.70
C ASP A 56 5.83 11.60 10.51
N SER A 57 5.02 12.42 9.83
CA SER A 57 4.10 13.38 10.49
C SER A 57 2.67 12.86 10.64
N PHE A 58 2.38 11.64 10.19
CA PHE A 58 1.03 11.07 10.14
C PHE A 58 0.82 10.02 11.23
N LYS A 59 -0.41 9.90 11.74
CA LYS A 59 -0.83 8.82 12.65
C LYS A 59 -1.45 7.64 11.90
N GLU A 60 -1.97 7.90 10.71
CA GLU A 60 -2.50 6.85 9.84
C GLU A 60 -2.10 7.13 8.39
N ALA A 61 -1.66 6.08 7.70
CA ALA A 61 -1.27 6.11 6.30
C ALA A 61 -2.04 5.05 5.52
N VAL A 62 -2.88 5.48 4.59
CA VAL A 62 -3.60 4.63 3.65
C VAL A 62 -2.75 4.46 2.41
N LEU A 63 -2.29 3.23 2.15
CA LEU A 63 -1.55 2.89 0.93
C LEU A 63 -2.53 2.29 -0.07
N ASP A 64 -2.76 3.01 -1.17
CA ASP A 64 -3.70 2.62 -2.22
C ASP A 64 -2.97 1.89 -3.34
N PHE A 65 -3.26 0.59 -3.47
CA PHE A 65 -2.68 -0.31 -4.46
C PHE A 65 -3.49 -0.39 -5.75
N ALA A 66 -4.43 0.53 -5.99
CA ALA A 66 -5.11 0.63 -7.27
C ALA A 66 -4.11 0.69 -8.42
N LYS A 67 -4.35 -0.11 -9.47
CA LYS A 67 -3.50 -0.27 -10.67
C LYS A 67 -2.14 -0.96 -10.44
N VAL A 68 -1.78 -1.32 -9.22
CA VAL A 68 -0.60 -2.16 -8.97
C VAL A 68 -0.92 -3.59 -9.40
N GLU A 69 -0.05 -4.18 -10.21
CA GLU A 69 -0.19 -5.58 -10.63
C GLU A 69 0.56 -6.49 -9.67
N ILE A 70 1.78 -6.12 -9.31
CA ILE A 70 2.68 -6.94 -8.49
C ILE A 70 3.30 -6.09 -7.38
N MET A 71 3.39 -6.66 -6.18
CA MET A 71 4.19 -6.10 -5.09
C MET A 71 5.35 -7.04 -4.79
N GLY A 72 6.58 -6.51 -4.82
CA GLY A 72 7.78 -7.27 -4.48
C GLY A 72 7.97 -7.43 -2.98
N GLN A 73 8.60 -8.53 -2.57
CA GLN A 73 8.91 -8.81 -1.18
C GLN A 73 9.76 -7.70 -0.53
N GLY A 74 10.70 -7.12 -1.28
CA GLY A 74 11.54 -6.03 -0.77
C GLY A 74 10.69 -4.84 -0.31
N PHE A 75 9.76 -4.40 -1.15
CA PHE A 75 8.82 -3.34 -0.80
C PHE A 75 7.94 -3.72 0.39
N ALA A 76 7.29 -4.89 0.34
CA ALA A 76 6.35 -5.33 1.36
C ALA A 76 6.99 -5.46 2.75
N ASP A 77 8.20 -6.03 2.82
CA ASP A 77 8.97 -6.14 4.05
C ASP A 77 9.36 -4.77 4.60
N GLU A 78 9.80 -3.86 3.72
CA GLU A 78 10.24 -2.54 4.16
C GLU A 78 9.07 -1.73 4.75
N VAL A 79 7.90 -1.75 4.11
CA VAL A 79 6.72 -1.00 4.58
C VAL A 79 6.09 -1.66 5.80
N PHE A 80 5.66 -2.92 5.67
CA PHE A 80 4.73 -3.54 6.64
C PHE A 80 5.44 -4.25 7.80
N ARG A 81 6.76 -4.44 7.72
CA ARG A 81 7.54 -5.11 8.75
C ARG A 81 8.62 -4.22 9.35
N VAL A 82 9.47 -3.60 8.53
CA VAL A 82 10.56 -2.74 9.03
C VAL A 82 10.02 -1.39 9.49
N TYR A 83 9.40 -0.62 8.59
CA TYR A 83 8.93 0.72 8.89
C TYR A 83 7.78 0.71 9.91
N ALA A 84 6.76 -0.14 9.71
CA ALA A 84 5.71 -0.32 10.71
C ALA A 84 6.25 -0.78 12.09
N GLY A 85 7.33 -1.57 12.12
CA GLY A 85 7.99 -1.97 13.36
C GLY A 85 8.77 -0.85 14.04
N GLN A 86 9.28 0.12 13.28
CA GLN A 86 9.98 1.31 13.78
C GLN A 86 9.02 2.42 14.20
N HIS A 87 7.81 2.45 13.66
CA HIS A 87 6.79 3.46 13.90
C HIS A 87 5.50 2.83 14.44
N PRO A 88 5.48 2.32 15.69
CA PRO A 88 4.32 1.61 16.25
C PRO A 88 3.09 2.50 16.43
N ASP A 89 3.27 3.82 16.52
CA ASP A 89 2.20 4.81 16.64
C ASP A 89 1.54 5.16 15.29
N LEU A 90 2.15 4.74 14.17
CA LEU A 90 1.62 4.91 12.83
C LEU A 90 0.86 3.65 12.38
N THR A 91 -0.42 3.81 12.06
CA THR A 91 -1.20 2.74 11.45
C THR A 91 -1.08 2.79 9.93
N ILE A 92 -0.55 1.72 9.31
CA ILE A 92 -0.47 1.60 7.85
C ILE A 92 -1.61 0.69 7.36
N ARG A 93 -2.51 1.23 6.55
CA ARG A 93 -3.67 0.51 6.00
C ARG A 93 -3.55 0.31 4.49
N PRO A 94 -3.33 -0.92 4.00
CA PRO A 94 -3.36 -1.19 2.56
C PRO A 94 -4.82 -1.31 2.05
N VAL A 95 -5.14 -0.64 0.94
CA VAL A 95 -6.44 -0.69 0.27
C VAL A 95 -6.29 -0.99 -1.22
N ASN A 96 -7.39 -1.41 -1.88
CA ASN A 96 -7.43 -1.70 -3.32
C ASN A 96 -6.37 -2.72 -3.80
N MET A 97 -6.01 -3.68 -2.95
CA MET A 97 -5.09 -4.76 -3.32
C MET A 97 -5.76 -5.76 -4.25
N ASN A 98 -5.06 -6.16 -5.31
CA ASN A 98 -5.42 -7.34 -6.07
C ASN A 98 -4.98 -8.63 -5.30
N ALA A 99 -5.34 -9.80 -5.83
CA ALA A 99 -5.02 -11.08 -5.18
C ALA A 99 -3.51 -11.34 -5.02
N GLU A 100 -2.67 -10.89 -5.96
CA GLU A 100 -1.20 -11.03 -5.88
C GLU A 100 -0.59 -10.14 -4.80
N VAL A 101 -0.99 -8.87 -4.79
CA VAL A 101 -0.56 -7.89 -3.78
C VAL A 101 -1.02 -8.33 -2.39
N GLN A 102 -2.26 -8.80 -2.25
CA GLN A 102 -2.79 -9.29 -0.97
C GLN A 102 -1.99 -10.51 -0.46
N ARG A 103 -1.64 -11.47 -1.33
CA ARG A 103 -0.77 -12.60 -0.94
C ARG A 103 0.57 -12.12 -0.42
N MET A 104 1.21 -11.16 -1.09
CA MET A 104 2.49 -10.62 -0.65
C MET A 104 2.39 -9.84 0.66
N TYR A 105 1.32 -9.05 0.84
CA TYR A 105 1.05 -8.36 2.10
C TYR A 105 0.90 -9.35 3.26
N LEU A 106 0.08 -10.39 3.09
CA LEU A 106 -0.10 -11.43 4.10
C LEU A 106 1.22 -12.16 4.39
N TYR A 107 2.02 -12.42 3.35
CA TYR A 107 3.34 -13.01 3.51
C TYR A 107 4.27 -12.12 4.36
N SER A 108 4.35 -10.81 4.10
CA SER A 108 5.25 -9.92 4.84
C SER A 108 4.88 -9.75 6.32
N ILE A 109 3.58 -9.71 6.64
CA ILE A 109 3.13 -9.57 8.04
C ILE A 109 3.18 -10.89 8.83
N ASN A 110 3.01 -12.03 8.15
CA ASN A 110 3.04 -13.34 8.79
C ASN A 110 4.47 -13.88 8.95
N ASN A 111 5.40 -13.48 8.08
CA ASN A 111 6.80 -13.92 8.14
C ASN A 111 7.63 -13.16 9.19
N ARG A 112 7.08 -12.94 10.39
CA ARG A 112 7.77 -12.35 11.55
C ARG A 112 8.89 -13.25 12.13
N VAL A 113 9.20 -14.37 11.49
CA VAL A 113 10.26 -15.29 11.90
C VAL A 113 11.53 -14.97 11.11
N GLU A 114 12.48 -14.34 11.81
CA GLU A 114 13.92 -14.21 11.52
C GLU A 114 14.33 -13.75 10.12
N ILE A 115 14.79 -12.49 10.02
CA ILE A 115 15.70 -12.11 8.93
C ILE A 115 17.05 -12.79 9.24
N PRO A 116 17.56 -13.74 8.44
CA PRO A 116 18.97 -14.10 8.56
C PRO A 116 19.76 -12.86 8.15
N ARG A 117 20.56 -12.32 9.07
CA ARG A 117 21.62 -11.41 8.68
C ARG A 117 22.57 -12.22 7.79
N TYR A 118 22.52 -12.00 6.49
CA TYR A 118 23.61 -12.43 5.63
C TYR A 118 24.82 -11.56 5.99
N SER A 119 25.71 -12.17 6.77
CA SER A 119 27.08 -11.75 7.05
C SER A 119 27.92 -11.68 5.80
#